data_AF-A0A9E4WA25-F1
#
_entry.id   AF-A0A9E4WA25-F1
#
_cell.length_a   1.000
_cell.length_b   1.000
_cell.length_c   1.000
_cell.angle_alpha   90.00
_cell.angle_beta   90.00
_cell.angle_gamma   90.00
#
_symmetry.space_group_name_H-M   'P 1'
#
loop_
_entity.id
_entity.type
_entity.pdbx_description
1 polymer ?
#
loop_
_entity_poly.entity_id
_entity_poly.type
_entity_poly.pdbx_seq_one_letter_code
_entity_poly.pdbx_strand_id
1 'polypeptide(L)'
;MTSITDFLMSKEIGRVPSSTVPLNAEEETRFEGLAEEAVMIDVHQHPFVLPEAMDRFVDFLRTNRYHWGFEAVKYGGWSTV
;
A
#
# COMPACT_ATOMS: atom_id res chain seq x y z
N MET A 1 12.03 14.57 22.19
CA MET A 1 11.75 14.59 20.74
C MET A 1 10.83 13.43 20.46
N THR A 2 9.79 13.62 19.65
CA THR A 2 8.89 12.54 19.22
C THR A 2 9.64 11.57 18.31
N SER A 3 9.45 10.27 18.53
CA SER A 3 10.03 9.17 17.77
C SER A 3 8.97 8.54 16.85
N ILE A 4 9.38 7.92 15.73
CA ILE A 4 8.46 7.15 14.87
C ILE A 4 7.78 5.99 15.64
N THR A 5 8.47 5.45 16.66
CA THR A 5 7.95 4.38 17.52
C THR A 5 6.79 4.84 18.41
N ASP A 6 6.52 6.15 18.49
CA ASP A 6 5.43 6.72 19.29
C ASP A 6 4.07 6.67 18.56
N PHE A 7 4.04 6.18 17.32
CA PHE A 7 2.85 6.12 16.47
C PHE A 7 2.42 4.68 16.24
N LEU A 8 1.15 4.38 16.54
CA LEU A 8 0.51 3.16 16.08
C LEU A 8 0.15 3.34 14.59
N MET A 9 0.65 2.45 13.74
CA MET A 9 0.49 2.54 12.29
C MET A 9 -0.80 1.86 11.85
N SER A 10 -1.46 2.42 10.83
CA SER A 10 -2.65 1.82 10.23
C SER A 10 -2.34 0.49 9.56
N LYS A 11 -3.34 -0.40 9.49
CA LYS A 11 -3.24 -1.62 8.66
C LYS A 11 -2.99 -1.26 7.19
N GLU A 12 -2.06 -1.98 6.55
CA GLU A 12 -1.76 -1.84 5.13
C GLU A 12 -2.90 -2.34 4.25
N ILE A 13 -3.50 -3.47 4.63
CA ILE A 13 -4.60 -4.14 3.91
C ILE A 13 -5.83 -4.21 4.82
N GLY A 14 -7.01 -4.13 4.22
CA GLY A 14 -8.28 -4.28 4.95
C GLY A 14 -8.61 -3.11 5.90
N ARG A 15 -7.94 -1.96 5.75
CA ARG A 15 -8.25 -0.72 6.48
C ARG A 15 -9.52 -0.05 5.99
N VAL A 16 -9.74 -0.08 4.68
CA VAL A 16 -10.92 0.48 3.99
C VAL A 16 -11.52 -0.61 3.09
N PRO A 17 -12.81 -0.53 2.74
CA PRO A 17 -13.40 -1.43 1.75
C PRO A 17 -12.59 -1.41 0.45
N SER A 18 -12.21 -2.60 -0.02
CA SER A 18 -11.54 -2.81 -1.31
C SER A 18 -12.46 -3.65 -2.20
N SER A 19 -12.37 -3.43 -3.50
CA SER A 19 -13.15 -4.16 -4.51
C SER A 19 -12.26 -4.51 -5.69
N THR A 20 -12.42 -5.73 -6.21
CA THR A 20 -11.85 -6.13 -7.49
C THR A 20 -12.86 -5.89 -8.62
N VAL A 21 -12.36 -5.82 -9.85
CA VAL A 21 -13.23 -5.84 -11.03
C VAL A 21 -13.75 -7.27 -11.20
N PRO A 22 -15.08 -7.50 -11.30
CA PRO A 22 -15.60 -8.84 -11.52
C PRO A 22 -15.26 -9.32 -12.92
N LEU A 23 -14.53 -10.43 -13.02
CA LEU A 23 -14.14 -11.08 -14.26
C LEU A 23 -14.78 -12.47 -14.35
N ASN A 24 -15.04 -12.94 -15.57
CA ASN A 24 -15.37 -14.34 -15.80
C ASN A 24 -14.08 -15.20 -15.79
N ALA A 25 -14.23 -16.53 -15.83
CA ALA A 25 -13.09 -17.45 -15.74
C ALA A 25 -12.02 -17.27 -16.83
N GLU A 26 -12.42 -16.98 -18.07
CA GLU A 26 -11.49 -16.74 -19.19
C GLU A 26 -10.74 -15.41 -19.01
N GLU A 27 -11.45 -14.38 -18.56
CA GLU A 27 -10.87 -13.07 -18.27
C GLU A 27 -9.89 -13.13 -17.10
N GLU A 28 -10.20 -13.88 -16.04
CA GLU A 28 -9.32 -14.05 -14.87
C GLU A 28 -8.03 -14.78 -15.27
N THR A 29 -8.13 -15.90 -16.01
CA THR A 29 -6.94 -16.62 -16.50
C THR A 29 -6.06 -15.73 -17.38
N ARG A 30 -6.67 -14.91 -18.24
CA ARG A 30 -5.93 -13.95 -19.06
C ARG A 30 -5.27 -12.86 -18.20
N PHE A 31 -5.96 -12.35 -17.19
CA PHE A 31 -5.42 -11.33 -16.28
C PHE A 31 -4.22 -11.87 -15.49
N GLU A 32 -4.34 -13.05 -14.89
CA GLU A 32 -3.28 -13.69 -14.12
C GLU A 32 -2.02 -13.88 -14.97
N GLY A 33 -2.15 -14.38 -16.20
CA GLY A 33 -1.02 -14.55 -17.11
C GLY A 33 -0.34 -13.22 -17.47
N LEU A 34 -1.12 -12.18 -17.75
CA LEU A 34 -0.56 -10.85 -18.05
C LEU A 34 0.14 -10.24 -16.82
N ALA A 35 -0.43 -10.41 -15.62
CA ALA A 35 0.14 -9.89 -14.39
C ALA A 35 1.45 -10.60 -14.01
N GLU A 36 1.57 -11.91 -14.29
CA GLU A 36 2.80 -12.68 -14.06
C GLU A 36 3.92 -12.26 -15.02
N GLU A 37 3.61 -11.97 -16.28
CA GLU A 37 4.60 -11.58 -17.29
C GLU A 37 5.02 -10.10 -17.21
N ALA A 38 4.19 -9.23 -16.65
CA ALA A 38 4.43 -7.80 -16.61
C ALA A 38 5.29 -7.37 -15.41
N VAL A 39 6.19 -6.41 -15.63
CA VAL A 39 6.81 -5.64 -14.55
C VAL A 39 5.97 -4.39 -14.30
N MET A 40 5.18 -4.41 -13.24
CA MET A 40 4.31 -3.29 -12.87
C MET A 40 5.08 -2.28 -12.01
N ILE A 41 5.34 -1.11 -12.57
CA ILE A 41 6.07 -0.02 -11.90
C ILE A 41 5.15 1.17 -11.74
N ASP A 42 4.97 1.63 -10.50
CA ASP A 42 4.42 2.96 -10.22
C ASP A 42 5.60 3.93 -10.01
N VAL A 43 5.52 5.15 -10.56
CA VAL A 43 6.59 6.16 -10.49
C VAL A 43 6.23 7.35 -9.60
N HIS A 44 5.05 7.36 -8.99
CA HIS A 44 4.54 8.49 -8.21
C HIS A 44 3.81 8.09 -6.93
N GLN A 45 3.66 6.80 -6.63
CA GLN A 45 3.10 6.36 -5.37
C GLN A 45 3.90 6.88 -4.16
N HIS A 46 3.18 7.13 -3.07
CA HIS A 46 3.75 7.41 -1.75
C HIS A 46 3.45 6.23 -0.83
N PRO A 47 4.20 5.12 -0.91
CA PRO A 47 3.87 3.85 -0.28
C PRO A 47 4.31 3.80 1.19
N PHE A 48 4.09 4.89 1.94
CA PHE A 48 4.32 4.88 3.39
C PHE A 48 3.00 4.76 4.14
N VAL A 49 3.03 3.99 5.22
CA VAL A 49 1.89 3.77 6.10
C VAL A 49 1.69 5.00 6.98
N LEU A 50 0.44 5.39 7.19
CA LEU A 50 0.05 6.51 8.04
C LEU A 50 -0.31 6.04 9.46
N PRO A 51 -0.15 6.88 10.50
CA PRO A 51 -0.67 6.59 11.84
C PRO A 51 -2.17 6.30 11.82
N GLU A 52 -2.65 5.45 12.74
CA GLU A 52 -4.09 5.24 12.95
C GLU A 52 -4.78 6.54 13.42
N ALA A 53 -4.11 7.27 14.32
CA ALA A 53 -4.56 8.54 14.84
C ALA A 53 -4.14 9.69 13.90
N MET A 54 -5.04 10.10 13.01
CA MET A 54 -4.75 11.11 11.98
C MET A 54 -4.55 12.54 12.52
N ASP A 55 -5.02 12.84 13.73
CA ASP A 55 -4.72 14.09 14.44
C ASP A 55 -3.22 14.23 14.79
N ARG A 56 -2.49 13.11 14.82
CA ARG A 56 -1.03 13.05 15.05
C ARG A 56 -0.20 13.08 13.76
N PHE A 57 -0.82 13.19 12.59
CA PHE A 57 -0.14 13.08 11.29
C PHE A 57 1.03 14.07 11.12
N VAL A 58 0.86 15.33 11.53
CA VAL A 58 1.92 16.34 11.40
C VAL A 58 3.13 16.02 12.27
N ASP A 59 2.92 15.47 13.47
CA ASP A 59 4.01 15.04 14.34
C ASP A 59 4.78 13.87 13.73
N PHE A 60 4.08 12.93 13.10
CA PHE A 60 4.68 11.82 12.37
C PHE A 60 5.57 12.32 11.23
N LEU A 61 5.06 13.23 10.39
CA LEU A 61 5.83 13.81 9.29
C LEU A 61 7.12 14.51 9.77
N ARG A 62 7.06 15.18 10.93
CA ARG A 62 8.24 15.85 11.53
C ARG A 62 9.34 14.88 11.95
N THR A 63 9.05 13.58 12.11
CA THR A 63 10.10 12.58 12.41
C THR A 63 11.04 12.33 11.22
N ASN A 64 10.60 12.62 9.99
CA ASN A 64 11.32 12.30 8.75
C ASN A 64 11.80 10.82 8.71
N ARG A 65 10.98 9.94 9.29
CA ARG A 65 11.13 8.48 9.30
C ARG A 65 9.77 7.90 8.96
N TYR A 66 9.75 6.90 8.09
CA TYR A 66 8.51 6.34 7.54
C TYR A 66 8.50 4.82 7.68
N HIS A 67 7.30 4.27 7.87
CA HIS A 67 7.05 2.84 7.73
C HIS A 67 6.59 2.57 6.30
N TRP A 68 7.25 1.68 5.59
CA TRP A 68 6.94 1.37 4.19
C TRP A 68 5.87 0.30 4.09
N GLY A 69 4.86 0.53 3.25
CA GLY A 69 3.72 -0.35 3.04
C GLY A 69 3.98 -1.45 2.01
N PHE A 70 5.00 -2.27 2.22
CA PHE A 70 5.37 -3.31 1.25
C PHE A 70 4.31 -4.40 1.08
N GLU A 71 3.51 -4.67 2.12
CA GLU A 71 2.40 -5.63 2.03
C GLU A 71 1.30 -5.08 1.13
N ALA A 72 0.96 -3.79 1.27
CA ALA A 72 -0.01 -3.12 0.40
C ALA A 72 0.47 -3.04 -1.06
N VAL A 73 1.75 -2.73 -1.29
CA VAL A 73 2.36 -2.69 -2.64
C VAL A 73 2.23 -4.06 -3.32
N LYS A 74 2.61 -5.12 -2.62
CA LYS A 74 2.48 -6.50 -3.12
C LYS A 74 1.02 -6.88 -3.37
N TYR A 75 0.12 -6.56 -2.44
CA TYR A 75 -1.30 -6.85 -2.57
C TYR A 75 -1.95 -6.13 -3.76
N GLY A 76 -1.45 -4.94 -4.10
CA GLY A 76 -1.89 -4.18 -5.28
C GLY A 76 -1.31 -4.66 -6.61
N GLY A 77 -0.44 -5.69 -6.63
CA GLY A 77 0.17 -6.23 -7.85
C GLY A 77 1.38 -5.46 -8.37
N TRP A 78 1.95 -4.54 -7.59
CA TRP A 78 3.10 -3.74 -8.02
C TRP A 78 4.42 -4.46 -7.76
N SER A 79 5.31 -4.45 -8.75
CA SER A 79 6.69 -4.95 -8.61
C SER A 79 7.55 -3.97 -7.82
N THR A 80 7.36 -2.66 -8.04
CA THR A 80 8.02 -1.59 -7.30
C THR A 80 7.27 -0.26 -7.46
N VAL A 81 7.59 0.69 -6.59
CA VAL A 81 6.97 2.00 -6.40
C VAL A 81 8.02 3.03 -5.97
#